data_AF-A0A158DCW5-F1
#
_entry.id   AF-A0A158DCW5-F1
#
_cell.length_a   1.000
_cell.length_b   1.000
_cell.length_c   1.000
_cell.angle_alpha   90.00
_cell.angle_beta   90.00
_cell.angle_gamma   90.00
#
_symmetry.space_group_name_H-M   'P 1'
#
loop_
_entity.id
_entity.type
_entity.pdbx_description
1 polymer ?
#
loop_
_entity_poly.entity_id
_entity_poly.type
_entity_poly.pdbx_seq_one_letter_code
_entity_poly.pdbx_strand_id
1 'polypeptide(L)'
;MFRPKAEGLVTILPNRTTLVTPFEIEEFPKYISALDLIQRAVTRLAALYRTESDLARIRKADDTYKGLHMAIAHAANNAYFIGYYERLLGEGQRLLHLRFDYTVSSPSTTKPGRDHADIIDAIAR
;
A
#
# COMPACT_ATOMS: atom_id res chain seq x y z
N MET A 1 -3.88 -28.59 -9.46
CA MET A 1 -4.53 -27.29 -9.14
C MET A 1 -3.85 -26.72 -7.90
N PHE A 2 -2.93 -25.77 -8.06
CA PHE A 2 -2.20 -25.15 -6.95
C PHE A 2 -2.93 -23.87 -6.53
N ARG A 3 -3.29 -23.76 -5.25
CA ARG A 3 -3.78 -22.51 -4.63
C ARG A 3 -2.66 -21.98 -3.74
N PRO A 4 -2.05 -20.83 -4.04
CA PRO A 4 -1.12 -20.20 -3.11
C PRO A 4 -1.92 -19.82 -1.86
N LYS A 5 -1.49 -20.31 -0.69
CA LYS A 5 -1.99 -19.82 0.59
C LYS A 5 -1.44 -18.41 0.79
N ALA A 6 -2.33 -17.44 0.94
CA ALA A 6 -1.99 -16.16 1.55
C ALA A 6 -1.72 -16.43 3.04
N GLU A 7 -0.53 -16.93 3.35
CA GLU A 7 -0.10 -17.16 4.72
C GLU A 7 0.17 -15.80 5.38
N GLY A 8 -0.66 -15.48 6.37
CA GLY A 8 -0.43 -14.34 7.26
C GLY A 8 -1.68 -13.60 7.75
N LEU A 9 -2.87 -13.80 7.18
CA LEU A 9 -3.98 -12.85 7.41
C LEU A 9 -5.33 -13.40 7.82
N VAL A 10 -5.52 -14.71 7.96
CA VAL A 10 -6.82 -15.25 8.39
C VAL A 10 -6.64 -16.51 9.23
N THR A 11 -6.98 -16.42 10.50
CA THR A 11 -7.28 -17.60 11.32
C THR A 11 -8.80 -17.85 11.22
N ILE A 12 -9.20 -18.94 10.56
CA ILE A 12 -10.61 -19.32 10.48
C ILE A 12 -10.94 -20.10 11.76
N LEU A 13 -11.63 -19.47 12.71
CA LEU A 13 -12.23 -20.17 13.84
C LEU A 13 -13.53 -20.89 13.43
N PRO A 14 -13.94 -21.96 14.12
CA PRO A 14 -15.10 -22.79 13.75
C PRO A 14 -16.44 -22.06 13.67
N ASN A 15 -16.52 -20.78 14.03
CA ASN A 15 -17.73 -19.97 14.07
C ASN A 15 -17.77 -18.85 13.02
N ARG A 16 -17.25 -19.04 11.79
CA ARG A 16 -17.38 -18.10 10.63
C ARG A 16 -17.13 -16.59 10.90
N THR A 17 -16.48 -16.20 11.99
CA THR A 17 -15.98 -14.85 12.21
C THR A 17 -14.54 -14.82 11.71
N THR A 18 -14.30 -14.09 10.62
CA THR A 18 -12.95 -13.73 10.19
C THR A 18 -12.37 -12.78 11.23
N LEU A 19 -11.61 -13.30 12.19
CA LEU A 19 -10.81 -12.48 13.07
C LEU A 19 -9.63 -11.96 12.26
N VAL A 20 -9.65 -10.66 12.00
CA VAL A 20 -8.49 -9.92 11.54
C VAL A 20 -7.53 -9.83 12.73
N THR A 21 -6.32 -10.35 12.58
CA THR A 21 -5.30 -10.27 13.64
C THR A 21 -5.15 -8.82 14.11
N PRO A 22 -5.29 -8.52 15.41
CA PRO A 22 -5.05 -7.19 15.94
C PRO A 22 -3.62 -6.74 15.60
N PHE A 23 -3.47 -5.49 15.20
CA PHE A 23 -2.15 -4.91 14.98
C PHE A 23 -1.62 -4.40 16.33
N GLU A 24 -0.50 -4.96 16.79
CA GLU A 24 0.15 -4.55 18.03
C GLU A 24 0.75 -3.15 17.87
N ILE A 25 0.47 -2.22 18.80
CA ILE A 25 0.90 -0.81 18.70
C ILE A 25 2.44 -0.71 18.67
N GLU A 26 3.11 -1.63 19.35
CA GLU A 26 4.56 -1.78 19.44
C GLU A 26 5.22 -2.05 18.08
N GLU A 27 4.48 -2.64 17.13
CA GLU A 27 4.96 -2.92 15.77
C GLU A 27 4.78 -1.71 14.83
N PHE A 28 4.08 -0.66 15.26
CA PHE A 28 3.79 0.51 14.42
C PHE A 28 5.05 1.20 13.89
N PRO A 29 6.11 1.47 14.68
CA PRO A 29 7.33 2.07 14.15
C PRO A 29 8.00 1.22 13.07
N LYS A 30 8.03 -0.11 13.28
CA LYS A 30 8.60 -1.06 12.31
C LYS A 30 7.79 -1.09 11.02
N TYR A 31 6.47 -1.06 11.13
CA TYR A 31 5.55 -0.97 10.00
C TYR A 31 5.77 0.31 9.19
N ILE A 32 5.86 1.47 9.84
CA ILE A 32 6.10 2.75 9.16
C ILE A 32 7.44 2.72 8.43
N SER A 33 8.50 2.21 9.07
CA SER A 33 9.81 2.06 8.41
C SER A 33 9.76 1.11 7.21
N ALA A 34 9.05 -0.01 7.33
CA ALA A 34 8.87 -0.95 6.23
C ALA A 34 8.09 -0.32 5.06
N LEU A 35 7.00 0.39 5.36
CA LEU A 35 6.16 1.07 4.37
C LEU A 35 6.93 2.16 3.62
N ASP A 36 7.70 3.00 4.32
CA ASP A 36 8.53 4.04 3.69
C ASP A 36 9.57 3.44 2.74
N LEU A 37 10.32 2.44 3.20
CA LEU A 37 11.37 1.82 2.40
C LEU A 37 10.82 1.12 1.16
N ILE A 38 9.73 0.37 1.30
CA ILE A 38 9.14 -0.32 0.16
C ILE A 38 8.52 0.67 -0.83
N GLN A 39 7.87 1.74 -0.36
CA GLN A 39 7.30 2.78 -1.22
C GLN A 39 8.39 3.43 -2.07
N ARG A 40 9.52 3.80 -1.45
CA ARG A 40 10.68 4.36 -2.15
C ARG A 40 11.26 3.37 -3.17
N ALA A 41 11.36 2.09 -2.82
CA ALA A 41 11.85 1.06 -3.72
C ALA A 41 10.94 0.88 -4.94
N VAL A 42 9.62 0.74 -4.74
CA VAL A 42 8.68 0.53 -5.86
C VAL A 42 8.57 1.77 -6.74
N THR A 43 8.55 2.97 -6.19
CA THR A 43 8.53 4.21 -6.98
C THR A 43 9.80 4.34 -7.83
N ARG A 44 10.98 4.04 -7.27
CA ARG A 44 12.24 4.07 -8.03
C ARG A 44 12.24 3.05 -9.16
N LEU A 45 11.84 1.81 -8.89
CA LEU A 45 11.81 0.76 -9.92
C LEU A 45 10.74 1.05 -10.97
N ALA A 46 9.61 1.64 -10.59
CA ALA A 46 8.58 2.08 -11.54
C ALA A 46 9.14 3.14 -12.49
N ALA A 47 9.90 4.12 -11.98
CA ALA A 47 10.58 5.09 -12.84
C ALA A 47 11.56 4.43 -13.82
N LEU A 48 12.26 3.37 -13.38
CA LEU A 48 13.25 2.67 -14.21
C LEU A 48 12.66 1.71 -15.26
N TYR A 49 11.52 1.08 -14.97
CA TYR A 49 11.03 -0.06 -15.76
C TYR A 49 9.64 0.10 -16.36
N ARG A 50 8.91 1.17 -16.03
CA ARG A 50 7.59 1.41 -16.61
C ARG A 50 7.62 1.46 -18.13
N THR A 51 6.51 1.06 -18.73
CA THR A 51 6.18 1.36 -20.11
C THR A 51 5.26 2.58 -20.20
N GLU A 52 5.03 3.11 -21.41
CA GLU A 52 3.99 4.12 -21.64
C GLU A 52 2.59 3.62 -21.24
N SER A 53 2.33 2.32 -21.40
CA SER A 53 1.09 1.69 -20.95
C SER A 53 0.95 1.71 -19.43
N ASP A 54 2.05 1.48 -18.70
CA ASP A 54 2.07 1.58 -17.24
C ASP A 54 1.83 3.01 -16.77
N LEU A 55 2.48 3.99 -17.41
CA LEU A 55 2.28 5.40 -17.06
C LEU A 55 0.82 5.83 -17.26
N ALA A 56 0.19 5.40 -18.35
CA ALA A 56 -1.23 5.64 -18.58
C ALA A 56 -2.12 4.98 -17.51
N ARG A 57 -1.80 3.76 -17.07
CA ARG A 57 -2.50 3.08 -15.97
C ARG A 57 -2.33 3.81 -14.64
N ILE A 58 -1.12 4.26 -14.32
CA ILE A 58 -0.82 5.02 -13.09
C ILE A 58 -1.64 6.31 -13.05
N ARG A 59 -1.64 7.10 -14.14
CA ARG A 59 -2.42 8.33 -14.24
C ARG A 59 -3.92 8.11 -14.09
N LYS A 60 -4.44 7.00 -14.64
CA LYS A 60 -5.86 6.63 -14.51
C LYS A 60 -6.22 6.17 -13.08
N ALA A 61 -5.26 5.65 -12.32
CA ALA A 61 -5.49 5.10 -10.99
C ALA A 61 -5.43 6.15 -9.86
N ASP A 62 -5.11 7.41 -10.18
CA ASP A 62 -4.96 8.53 -9.22
C ASP A 62 -6.24 8.81 -8.39
N ASP A 63 -7.40 8.34 -8.86
CA ASP A 63 -8.68 8.51 -8.16
C ASP A 63 -8.76 7.77 -6.80
N THR A 64 -7.87 6.79 -6.54
CA THR A 64 -7.84 6.06 -5.25
C THR A 64 -6.41 5.84 -4.74
N TYR A 65 -6.17 6.12 -3.45
CA TYR A 65 -4.87 5.90 -2.79
C TYR A 65 -4.31 4.49 -3.05
N LYS A 66 -5.09 3.44 -2.73
CA LYS A 66 -4.63 2.06 -2.93
C LYS A 66 -4.47 1.70 -4.41
N GLY A 67 -5.36 2.16 -5.28
CA GLY A 67 -5.28 1.88 -6.72
C GLY A 67 -4.02 2.47 -7.34
N LEU A 68 -3.71 3.73 -7.04
CA LEU A 68 -2.50 4.40 -7.50
C LEU A 68 -1.24 3.65 -7.05
N HIS A 69 -1.12 3.38 -5.75
CA HIS A 69 0.05 2.71 -5.20
C HIS A 69 0.25 1.29 -5.77
N MET A 70 -0.83 0.55 -6.04
CA MET A 70 -0.73 -0.74 -6.71
C MET A 70 -0.32 -0.61 -8.17
N ALA A 71 -0.84 0.38 -8.90
CA ALA A 71 -0.42 0.64 -10.28
C ALA A 71 1.08 0.95 -10.37
N ILE A 72 1.60 1.76 -9.43
CA ILE A 72 3.05 2.04 -9.30
C ILE A 72 3.82 0.75 -9.01
N ALA A 73 3.36 -0.07 -8.08
CA ALA A 73 4.04 -1.32 -7.74
C ALA A 73 4.08 -2.31 -8.92
N HIS A 74 3.02 -2.41 -9.71
CA HIS A 74 3.03 -3.22 -10.92
C HIS A 74 4.04 -2.71 -11.96
N ALA A 75 4.14 -1.39 -12.13
CA ALA A 75 5.13 -0.77 -13.00
C ALA A 75 6.57 -0.97 -12.52
N ALA A 76 6.79 -1.24 -11.22
CA ALA A 76 8.10 -1.58 -10.66
C ALA A 76 8.65 -2.93 -11.15
N ASN A 77 7.83 -3.76 -11.79
CA ASN A 77 8.19 -5.05 -12.38
C ASN A 77 8.99 -5.99 -11.45
N ASN A 78 8.61 -6.01 -10.15
CA ASN A 78 9.22 -6.88 -9.15
C ASN A 78 8.16 -7.56 -8.29
N ALA A 79 7.89 -8.84 -8.56
CA ALA A 79 6.81 -9.59 -7.92
C ALA A 79 6.93 -9.69 -6.39
N TYR A 80 8.15 -9.75 -5.86
CA TYR A 80 8.39 -9.78 -4.41
C TYR A 80 7.95 -8.47 -3.75
N PHE A 81 8.26 -7.34 -4.38
CA PHE A 81 7.90 -6.03 -3.85
C PHE A 81 6.42 -5.73 -4.02
N ILE A 82 5.81 -6.15 -5.14
CA ILE A 82 4.36 -6.04 -5.36
C ILE A 82 3.60 -6.73 -4.22
N GLY A 83 3.93 -8.00 -3.96
CA GLY A 83 3.23 -8.78 -2.94
C GLY A 83 3.47 -8.26 -1.52
N TYR A 84 4.69 -7.76 -1.22
CA TYR A 84 4.96 -7.19 0.09
C TYR A 84 4.26 -5.84 0.30
N TYR A 85 4.27 -4.98 -0.72
CA TYR A 85 3.64 -3.67 -0.65
C TYR A 85 2.12 -3.76 -0.54
N GLU A 86 1.49 -4.69 -1.26
CA GLU A 86 0.06 -4.97 -1.13
C GLU A 86 -0.34 -5.32 0.32
N ARG A 87 0.47 -6.16 0.99
CA ARG A 87 0.23 -6.53 2.40
C ARG A 87 0.32 -5.30 3.31
N LEU A 88 1.36 -4.48 3.17
CA LEU A 88 1.57 -3.28 3.99
C LEU A 88 0.49 -2.21 3.76
N LEU A 89 0.01 -2.03 2.52
CA LEU A 89 -1.12 -1.15 2.23
C LEU A 89 -2.41 -1.67 2.89
N GLY A 90 -2.62 -2.99 2.88
CA GLY A 90 -3.74 -3.63 3.57
C GLY A 90 -3.68 -3.47 5.09
N GLU A 91 -2.49 -3.57 5.70
CA GLU A 91 -2.26 -3.29 7.12
C GLU A 91 -2.59 -1.83 7.47
N GLY A 92 -2.14 -0.87 6.66
CA GLY A 92 -2.40 0.56 6.86
C GLY A 92 -3.89 0.90 6.79
N GLN A 93 -4.64 0.29 5.86
CA GLN A 93 -6.09 0.48 5.77
C GLN A 93 -6.84 0.01 7.03
N ARG A 94 -6.35 -1.06 7.67
CA ARG A 94 -6.91 -1.57 8.93
C ARG A 94 -6.57 -0.66 10.10
N LEU A 95 -5.32 -0.17 10.16
CA LEU A 95 -4.88 0.78 11.19
C LEU A 95 -5.63 2.10 11.15
N LEU A 96 -5.87 2.65 9.95
CA LEU A 96 -6.66 3.87 9.79
C LEU A 96 -8.11 3.69 10.24
N HIS A 97 -8.71 2.52 9.99
CA HIS A 97 -10.05 2.20 10.49
C HIS A 97 -10.09 2.05 12.02
N LEU A 98 -9.05 1.48 12.65
CA LEU A 98 -8.96 1.37 14.12
C LEU A 98 -8.75 2.73 14.81
N ARG A 99 -8.12 3.71 14.12
CA ARG A 99 -7.85 5.04 14.68
C ARG A 99 -9.09 5.95 14.77
N PHE A 100 -10.18 5.62 14.07
CA PHE A 100 -11.42 6.40 14.15
C PHE A 100 -12.09 6.34 15.53
N ASP A 101 -11.73 5.37 16.38
CA ASP A 101 -12.29 5.26 17.73
C ASP A 101 -11.45 5.97 18.83
N TYR A 102 -10.26 6.55 18.54
CA TYR A 102 -9.42 7.08 19.64
C TYR A 102 -8.73 8.45 19.46
N THR A 103 -8.68 9.13 18.30
CA THR A 103 -8.01 10.46 18.31
C THR A 103 -8.52 11.47 17.28
N VAL A 104 -9.35 12.37 17.79
CA VAL A 104 -9.51 13.74 17.30
C VAL A 104 -8.15 14.47 17.36
N SER A 105 -7.83 15.21 16.30
CA SER A 105 -6.76 16.22 16.16
C SER A 105 -5.32 15.76 15.85
N SER A 106 -4.94 15.91 14.58
CA SER A 106 -3.68 16.57 14.20
C SER A 106 -3.85 17.27 12.83
N PRO A 107 -3.64 18.59 12.71
CA PRO A 107 -3.87 19.33 11.48
C PRO A 107 -2.59 19.44 10.64
N SER A 108 -2.30 18.43 9.80
CA SER A 108 -1.45 18.61 8.61
C SER A 108 -1.51 17.38 7.69
N THR A 109 -2.70 17.06 7.17
CA THR A 109 -2.78 16.21 5.98
C THR A 109 -2.91 17.13 4.78
N THR A 110 -1.79 17.42 4.13
CA THR A 110 -1.78 17.93 2.75
C THR A 110 -2.78 17.10 1.95
N LYS A 111 -3.64 17.76 1.17
CA LYS A 111 -4.68 17.07 0.38
C LYS A 111 -4.01 15.91 -0.39
N PRO A 112 -4.47 14.66 -0.21
CA PRO A 112 -3.82 13.47 -0.79
C PRO A 112 -3.51 13.58 -2.30
N GLY A 113 -4.36 14.29 -3.06
CA GLY A 113 -4.17 14.48 -4.50
C GLY A 113 -3.02 15.40 -4.91
N ARG A 114 -2.46 16.25 -4.02
CA ARG A 114 -1.31 17.09 -4.38
C ARG A 114 -0.01 16.30 -4.34
N ASP A 115 0.13 15.36 -3.39
CA ASP A 115 1.32 14.53 -3.23
C ASP A 115 1.40 13.44 -4.32
N HIS A 116 0.26 12.94 -4.81
CA HIS A 116 0.23 11.93 -5.86
C HIS A 116 0.76 12.46 -7.21
N ALA A 117 0.43 13.70 -7.58
CA ALA A 117 0.91 14.32 -8.81
C ALA A 117 2.45 14.37 -8.84
N ASP A 118 3.08 14.75 -7.72
CA ASP A 118 4.54 14.81 -7.60
C ASP A 118 5.19 13.41 -7.76
N ILE A 119 4.54 12.37 -7.23
CA ILE A 119 5.00 10.97 -7.41
C ILE A 119 4.88 10.54 -8.87
N ILE A 120 3.75 10.85 -9.51
CA ILE A 120 3.53 10.52 -10.94
C ILE A 120 4.57 11.24 -11.80
N ASP A 121 4.85 12.50 -11.52
CA ASP A 121 5.86 13.28 -12.24
C ASP A 121 7.27 12.75 -11.99
N ALA A 122 7.60 12.33 -10.77
CA ALA A 122 8.88 11.71 -10.46
C ALA A 122 9.08 10.38 -11.21
N ILE A 123 8.00 9.61 -11.37
CA ILE A 123 7.99 8.39 -12.17
C ILE A 123 8.11 8.75 -13.66
N ALA A 124 7.44 9.80 -14.13
CA ALA A 124 7.35 10.21 -15.52
C ALA A 124 8.65 10.82 -16.12
N ARG A 125 9.60 11.22 -15.26
CA ARG A 125 10.96 11.61 -15.66
C ARG A 125 11.76 10.43 -16.20
#